data_AF-A0AAE2YHH0-F1
#
_entry.id   AF-A0AAE2YHH0-F1
#
_cell.length_a   1.000
_cell.length_b   1.000
_cell.length_c   1.000
_cell.angle_alpha   90.00
_cell.angle_beta   90.00
_cell.angle_gamma   90.00
#
_symmetry.space_group_name_H-M   'P 1'
#
loop_
_entity.id
_entity.type
_entity.pdbx_description
1 polymer ?
#
loop_
_entity_poly.entity_id
_entity_poly.type
_entity_poly.pdbx_seq_one_letter_code
_entity_poly.pdbx_strand_id
1 'polypeptide(L)'
;MPQETSSVLPDVAIKGRTLAYRRFRQLDIDTFFIAGAFGSYINPENARIIGMYPELPLEKIRVVGNAAGTGARMALCSKEVRETAEKVVERINYVELAAETCFQAEFLNSYFLPHADLSRYPETGELLKRLGKYPKKPPVYFPT
;
A
#
# COMPACT_ATOMS: atom_id res chain seq x y z
N MET A 1 17.61 23.26 33.61
CA MET A 1 16.55 23.93 32.83
C MET A 1 16.59 23.40 31.40
N PRO A 2 15.43 23.24 30.75
CA PRO A 2 15.08 22.04 30.01
C PRO A 2 15.50 22.03 28.54
N GLN A 3 15.48 20.79 28.01
CA GLN A 3 15.53 20.38 26.61
C GLN A 3 14.42 21.02 25.78
N GLU A 4 14.68 21.16 24.47
CA GLU A 4 13.77 21.06 23.32
C GLU A 4 13.93 22.21 22.32
N THR A 5 14.21 21.82 21.08
CA THR A 5 13.48 22.29 19.88
C THR A 5 13.88 21.37 18.74
N SER A 6 13.31 20.16 18.79
CA SER A 6 13.08 19.37 17.58
C SER A 6 12.29 20.25 16.63
N SER A 7 12.86 20.51 15.45
CA SER A 7 12.25 21.31 14.41
C SER A 7 10.95 20.65 13.95
N VAL A 8 9.83 21.10 14.50
CA VAL A 8 8.49 20.81 14.04
C VAL A 8 8.35 21.43 12.65
N LEU A 9 8.48 20.61 11.61
CA LEU A 9 8.07 21.00 10.27
C LEU A 9 6.53 21.07 10.22
N PRO A 10 5.96 22.09 9.58
CA PRO A 10 4.56 22.46 9.76
C PRO A 10 3.59 21.46 9.14
N ASP A 11 2.44 21.33 9.81
CA ASP A 11 1.23 20.64 9.39
C ASP A 11 0.71 21.16 8.04
N VAL A 12 1.25 20.62 6.95
CA VAL A 12 0.57 20.68 5.65
C VAL A 12 -0.38 19.49 5.58
N ALA A 13 -1.67 19.78 5.40
CA ALA A 13 -2.73 18.81 5.20
C ALA A 13 -2.44 17.93 3.97
N ILE A 14 -1.81 16.77 4.18
CA ILE A 14 -1.51 15.81 3.12
C ILE A 14 -2.66 14.80 3.06
N LYS A 15 -3.60 15.03 2.14
CA LYS A 15 -4.57 14.02 1.67
C LYS A 15 -3.81 12.86 1.01
N GLY A 16 -4.11 11.62 1.43
CA GLY A 16 -3.63 10.39 0.78
C GLY A 16 -2.55 9.60 1.52
N ARG A 17 -2.65 9.44 2.85
CA ARG A 17 -1.70 8.61 3.62
C ARG A 17 -2.27 7.23 3.89
N THR A 18 -1.66 6.20 3.29
CA THR A 18 -1.89 4.80 3.66
C THR A 18 -1.29 4.54 5.04
N LEU A 19 -2.07 3.87 5.88
CA LEU A 19 -1.76 3.63 7.28
C LEU A 19 -0.43 2.87 7.45
N ALA A 20 0.38 3.33 8.43
CA ALA A 20 1.66 2.82 8.96
C ALA A 20 2.81 3.83 8.88
N TYR A 21 2.89 4.64 7.82
CA TYR A 21 3.95 5.65 7.70
C TYR A 21 3.43 6.91 7.06
N ARG A 22 3.06 7.88 7.91
CA ARG A 22 2.64 9.24 7.53
C ARG A 22 3.70 10.07 6.77
N ARG A 23 4.77 9.43 6.27
CA ARG A 23 5.97 10.04 5.67
C ARG A 23 6.19 9.72 4.19
N PHE A 24 5.50 8.74 3.61
CA PHE A 24 5.71 8.36 2.21
C PHE A 24 4.45 8.59 1.37
N ARG A 25 4.65 9.17 0.18
CA ARG A 25 3.64 9.35 -0.86
C ARG A 25 3.68 8.15 -1.81
N GLN A 26 2.58 7.91 -2.52
CA GLN A 26 2.53 6.90 -3.58
C GLN A 26 3.66 7.08 -4.61
N LEU A 27 4.04 8.33 -4.88
CA LEU A 27 5.13 8.70 -5.80
C LEU A 27 6.52 8.27 -5.30
N ASP A 28 6.68 8.05 -4.00
CA ASP A 28 7.96 7.63 -3.40
C ASP A 28 8.20 6.12 -3.58
N ILE A 29 7.24 5.37 -4.15
CA ILE A 29 7.37 3.94 -4.41
C ILE A 29 8.04 3.73 -5.77
N ASP A 30 9.23 3.16 -5.77
CA ASP A 30 9.95 2.80 -7.00
C ASP A 30 9.45 1.50 -7.64
N THR A 31 9.16 0.49 -6.82
CA THR A 31 8.68 -0.82 -7.29
C THR A 31 7.73 -1.43 -6.26
N PHE A 32 6.62 -1.97 -6.75
CA PHE A 32 5.61 -2.65 -5.95
C PHE A 32 5.62 -4.15 -6.28
N PHE A 33 6.07 -4.96 -5.33
CA PHE A 33 6.14 -6.41 -5.51
C PHE A 33 4.87 -7.09 -4.99
N ILE A 34 4.24 -7.91 -5.83
CA ILE A 34 3.10 -8.75 -5.46
C ILE A 34 3.58 -10.18 -5.29
N ALA A 35 3.56 -10.66 -4.05
CA ALA A 35 3.87 -12.03 -3.68
C ALA A 35 2.61 -12.79 -3.21
N GLY A 36 2.68 -14.12 -3.26
CA GLY A 36 1.62 -15.03 -2.85
C GLY A 36 1.25 -16.01 -3.96
N ALA A 37 0.69 -17.16 -3.58
CA ALA A 37 0.25 -18.19 -4.54
C ALA A 37 -0.84 -17.67 -5.50
N PHE A 38 -1.66 -16.73 -5.03
CA PHE A 38 -2.65 -16.02 -5.86
C PHE A 38 -2.02 -14.93 -6.74
N GLY A 39 -0.85 -14.42 -6.36
CA GLY A 39 -0.16 -13.36 -7.11
C GLY A 39 0.21 -13.79 -8.52
N SER A 40 0.57 -15.07 -8.73
CA SER A 40 0.98 -15.58 -10.05
C SER A 40 -0.07 -15.43 -11.16
N TYR A 41 -1.35 -15.28 -10.80
CA TYR A 41 -2.45 -15.17 -11.76
C TYR A 41 -3.17 -13.82 -11.69
N ILE A 42 -2.69 -12.90 -10.85
CA ILE A 42 -3.34 -11.60 -10.71
C ILE A 42 -3.04 -10.74 -11.92
N ASN A 43 -4.08 -10.20 -12.55
CA ASN A 43 -3.91 -9.12 -13.50
C ASN A 43 -3.68 -7.83 -12.68
N PRO A 44 -2.50 -7.18 -12.80
CA PRO A 44 -2.19 -5.99 -12.00
C PRO A 44 -3.20 -4.87 -12.23
N GLU A 45 -3.53 -4.55 -13.48
CA GLU A 45 -4.48 -3.50 -13.81
C GLU A 45 -5.84 -3.71 -13.15
N ASN A 46 -6.40 -4.93 -13.23
CA ASN A 46 -7.67 -5.26 -12.59
C ASN A 46 -7.60 -5.12 -11.06
N ALA A 47 -6.50 -5.57 -10.45
CA ALA A 47 -6.30 -5.45 -9.01
C ALA A 47 -6.18 -3.98 -8.56
N ARG A 48 -5.57 -3.11 -9.40
CA ARG A 48 -5.53 -1.66 -9.19
C ARG A 48 -6.94 -1.05 -9.30
N ILE A 49 -7.70 -1.42 -10.33
CA ILE A 49 -9.07 -0.92 -10.58
C ILE A 49 -10.02 -1.23 -9.42
N ILE A 50 -9.86 -2.39 -8.75
CA ILE A 50 -10.67 -2.73 -7.57
C ILE A 50 -10.11 -2.15 -6.27
N GLY A 51 -9.00 -1.40 -6.30
CA GLY A 51 -8.41 -0.78 -5.11
C GLY A 51 -7.65 -1.72 -4.19
N MET A 52 -7.15 -2.85 -4.70
CA MET A 52 -6.37 -3.81 -3.90
C MET A 52 -5.05 -3.21 -3.40
N TYR A 53 -4.53 -2.22 -4.11
CA TYR A 53 -3.35 -1.44 -3.76
C TYR A 53 -3.47 -0.03 -4.37
N PRO A 54 -2.66 0.94 -3.93
CA PRO A 54 -2.74 2.32 -4.42
C PRO A 54 -2.61 2.45 -5.94
N GLU A 55 -3.15 3.50 -6.54
CA GLU A 55 -2.99 3.73 -7.97
C GLU A 55 -1.53 4.10 -8.32
N LEU A 56 -0.77 3.08 -8.74
CA LEU A 56 0.61 3.19 -9.17
C LEU A 56 0.70 2.93 -10.69
N PRO A 57 1.72 3.49 -11.38
CA PRO A 57 2.01 3.12 -12.76
C PRO A 57 2.26 1.61 -12.88
N LEU A 58 1.65 0.97 -13.88
CA LEU A 58 1.66 -0.49 -14.01
C LEU A 58 3.07 -1.05 -14.23
N GLU A 59 3.96 -0.27 -14.84
CA GLU A 59 5.37 -0.60 -15.06
C GLU A 59 6.18 -0.74 -13.75
N LYS A 60 5.70 -0.16 -12.64
CA LYS A 60 6.30 -0.31 -11.32
C LYS A 60 5.89 -1.61 -10.63
N ILE A 61 4.94 -2.36 -11.19
CA ILE A 61 4.31 -3.50 -10.52
C ILE A 61 4.96 -4.80 -11.00
N ARG A 62 5.44 -5.60 -10.03
CA ARG A 62 6.14 -6.85 -10.31
C ARG A 62 5.54 -8.00 -9.54
N VAL A 63 5.00 -8.98 -10.25
CA VAL A 63 4.52 -10.23 -9.65
C VAL A 63 5.71 -11.17 -9.47
N VAL A 64 5.92 -11.64 -8.24
CA VAL A 64 7.04 -12.54 -7.89
C VAL A 64 6.58 -13.95 -7.47
N GLY A 65 5.27 -14.19 -7.45
CA GLY A 65 4.69 -15.49 -7.10
C GLY A 65 4.93 -15.87 -5.64
N ASN A 66 5.16 -17.16 -5.37
CA ASN A 66 5.42 -17.66 -4.02
C ASN A 66 6.84 -17.32 -3.53
N ALA A 67 7.02 -16.06 -3.10
CA ALA A 67 8.28 -15.56 -2.57
C ALA A 67 8.71 -16.30 -1.29
N ALA A 68 7.77 -16.68 -0.41
CA ALA A 68 8.07 -17.42 0.81
C ALA A 68 8.67 -18.80 0.52
N GLY A 69 8.06 -19.58 -0.39
CA GLY A 69 8.57 -20.88 -0.80
C GLY A 69 9.90 -20.79 -1.56
N THR A 70 10.06 -19.77 -2.40
CA THR A 70 11.33 -19.51 -3.10
C THR A 70 12.43 -19.16 -2.11
N GLY A 71 12.18 -18.25 -1.18
CA GLY A 71 13.11 -17.86 -0.12
C GLY A 71 13.50 -19.03 0.78
N ALA A 72 12.54 -19.89 1.16
CA ALA A 72 12.81 -21.08 1.95
C ALA A 72 13.76 -22.06 1.23
N ARG A 73 13.56 -22.30 -0.07
CA ARG A 73 14.47 -23.13 -0.87
C ARG A 73 15.86 -22.52 -0.98
N MET A 74 15.95 -21.20 -1.19
CA MET A 74 17.24 -20.51 -1.26
C MET A 74 18.00 -20.60 0.07
N ALA A 75 17.31 -20.34 1.19
CA ALA A 75 17.90 -20.42 2.53
C ALA A 75 18.24 -21.86 2.96
N LEU A 76 17.55 -22.87 2.42
CA LEU A 76 17.89 -24.28 2.65
C LEU A 76 19.25 -24.64 2.02
N CYS A 77 19.50 -24.16 0.80
CA CYS A 77 20.69 -24.52 0.00
C CYS A 77 21.88 -23.57 0.15
N SER A 78 21.75 -22.40 0.77
CA SER A 78 22.84 -21.43 0.97
C SER A 78 22.85 -20.86 2.38
N LYS A 79 24.03 -20.92 3.02
CA LYS A 79 24.25 -20.31 4.34
C LYS A 79 24.27 -18.78 4.24
N GLU A 80 24.84 -18.26 3.16
CA GLU A 80 24.96 -16.83 2.89
C GLU A 80 23.57 -16.18 2.72
N VAL A 81 22.64 -16.86 2.03
CA VAL A 81 21.25 -16.40 1.91
C VAL A 81 20.56 -16.42 3.27
N ARG A 82 20.83 -17.43 4.10
CA ARG A 82 20.25 -17.52 5.45
C ARG A 82 20.73 -16.37 6.35
N GLU A 83 22.03 -16.09 6.36
CA GLU A 83 22.61 -14.94 7.07
C GLU A 83 22.05 -13.61 6.55
N THR A 84 21.81 -13.50 5.24
CA THR A 84 21.16 -12.31 4.65
C THR A 84 19.73 -12.15 5.15
N ALA A 85 18.96 -13.24 5.22
CA ALA A 85 17.59 -13.21 5.74
C ALA A 85 17.55 -12.77 7.22
N GLU A 86 18.49 -13.24 8.04
CA GLU A 86 18.63 -12.83 9.45
C GLU A 86 18.88 -11.31 9.56
N LYS A 87 19.80 -10.76 8.75
CA LYS A 87 20.06 -9.31 8.70
C LYS A 87 18.87 -8.48 8.20
N VAL A 88 18.05 -9.05 7.32
CA VAL A 88 16.83 -8.37 6.85
C VAL A 88 15.83 -8.23 7.99
N VAL A 89 15.66 -9.26 8.83
CA VAL A 89 14.73 -9.23 9.96
C VAL A 89 15.06 -8.10 10.94
N GLU A 90 16.35 -7.82 11.19
CA GLU A 90 16.80 -6.72 12.06
C GLU A 90 16.36 -5.33 11.55
N ARG A 91 16.00 -5.20 10.28
CA ARG A 91 15.57 -3.94 9.65
C ARG A 91 14.05 -3.82 9.51
N ILE A 92 13.29 -4.86 9.85
CA ILE A 92 11.83 -4.86 9.75
C ILE A 92 11.26 -4.16 10.99
N ASN A 93 10.45 -3.13 10.75
CA ASN A 93 9.65 -2.48 11.79
C ASN A 93 8.21 -2.98 11.69
N TYR A 94 7.75 -3.66 12.73
CA TYR A 94 6.37 -4.12 12.83
C TYR A 94 5.43 -2.96 13.19
N VAL A 95 4.26 -2.91 12.55
CA VAL A 95 3.22 -1.91 12.81
C VAL A 95 1.94 -2.63 13.22
N GLU A 96 1.48 -2.35 14.43
CA GLU A 96 0.27 -2.92 15.02
C GLU A 96 -0.97 -2.15 14.53
N LEU A 97 -1.62 -2.65 13.48
CA LEU A 97 -2.76 -1.95 12.84
C LEU A 97 -3.95 -1.72 13.79
N ALA A 98 -4.15 -2.59 14.78
CA ALA A 98 -5.23 -2.43 15.76
C ALA A 98 -5.01 -1.23 16.71
N ALA A 99 -3.76 -0.80 16.89
CA ALA A 99 -3.41 0.36 17.71
C ALA A 99 -3.44 1.68 16.92
N GLU A 100 -3.55 1.60 15.59
CA GLU A 100 -3.56 2.76 14.71
C GLU A 100 -4.95 3.39 14.62
N THR A 101 -5.08 4.62 15.14
CA THR A 101 -6.37 5.32 15.29
C THR A 101 -7.13 5.53 13.97
N CYS A 102 -6.42 5.59 12.85
CA CYS A 102 -7.02 5.83 11.53
C CYS A 102 -7.34 4.54 10.77
N PHE A 103 -6.93 3.36 11.27
CA PHE A 103 -7.10 2.10 10.53
C PHE A 103 -8.56 1.79 10.25
N GLN A 104 -9.42 1.91 11.26
CA GLN A 104 -10.82 1.56 11.13
C GLN A 104 -11.51 2.42 10.06
N ALA A 105 -11.25 3.73 10.06
CA ALA A 105 -11.79 4.64 9.06
C ALA A 105 -11.27 4.32 7.64
N GLU A 106 -9.96 4.07 7.49
CA GLU A 106 -9.36 3.70 6.20
C GLU A 106 -9.89 2.36 5.68
N PHE A 107 -10.06 1.38 6.58
CA PHE A 107 -10.62 0.07 6.25
C PHE A 107 -12.07 0.19 5.77
N LEU A 108 -12.91 0.98 6.46
CA LEU A 108 -14.28 1.26 6.03
C LEU A 108 -14.33 2.00 4.69
N ASN A 109 -13.45 2.96 4.46
CA ASN A 109 -13.36 3.64 3.17
C ASN A 109 -12.94 2.70 2.03
N SER A 110 -12.19 1.65 2.33
CA SER A 110 -11.72 0.64 1.37
C SER A 110 -12.77 -0.43 1.03
N TYR A 111 -13.96 -0.42 1.65
CA TYR A 111 -15.08 -1.28 1.24
C TYR A 111 -15.69 -0.91 -0.12
N PHE A 112 -15.49 0.34 -0.55
CA PHE A 112 -15.92 0.80 -1.87
C PHE A 112 -14.80 0.52 -2.86
N LEU A 113 -15.15 0.15 -4.10
CA LEU A 113 -14.18 -0.16 -5.14
C LEU A 113 -14.02 1.02 -6.11
N PRO A 114 -12.80 1.54 -6.33
CA PRO A 114 -11.54 1.19 -5.65
C PRO A 114 -11.41 1.74 -4.22
N HIS A 115 -12.09 2.84 -3.89
CA HIS A 115 -12.06 3.45 -2.56
C HIS A 115 -13.19 4.48 -2.43
N ALA A 116 -13.58 4.86 -1.20
CA ALA A 116 -14.60 5.88 -0.96
C ALA A 116 -14.21 7.26 -1.54
N ASP A 117 -12.93 7.58 -1.47
CA ASP A 117 -12.33 8.75 -2.10
C ASP A 117 -11.68 8.37 -3.45
N LEU A 118 -12.42 8.60 -4.54
CA LEU A 118 -11.93 8.36 -5.91
C LEU A 118 -10.82 9.32 -6.34
N SER A 119 -10.56 10.42 -5.64
CA SER A 119 -9.44 11.31 -5.98
C SER A 119 -8.07 10.64 -5.77
N ARG A 120 -8.03 9.53 -5.01
CA ARG A 120 -6.85 8.68 -4.82
C ARG A 120 -6.61 7.70 -6.00
N TYR A 121 -7.57 7.59 -6.91
CA TYR A 121 -7.55 6.71 -8.08
C TYR A 121 -8.01 7.47 -9.34
N PRO A 122 -7.30 8.54 -9.74
CA PRO A 122 -7.68 9.38 -10.89
C PRO A 122 -7.87 8.60 -12.21
N GLU A 123 -6.99 7.66 -12.56
CA GLU A 123 -7.10 6.88 -13.80
C GLU A 123 -8.34 5.98 -13.76
N THR A 124 -8.58 5.30 -12.64
CA THR A 124 -9.75 4.46 -12.44
C THR A 124 -11.04 5.31 -12.44
N GLY A 125 -11.00 6.51 -11.86
CA GLY A 125 -12.11 7.46 -11.91
C GLY A 125 -12.49 7.84 -13.35
N GLU A 126 -11.51 8.12 -14.21
CA GLU A 126 -11.74 8.39 -15.64
C GLU A 126 -12.29 7.15 -16.38
N LEU A 127 -11.78 5.96 -16.08
CA LEU A 127 -12.33 4.71 -16.61
C LEU A 127 -13.81 4.55 -16.26
N LEU A 128 -14.19 4.75 -14.99
CA LEU A 128 -15.58 4.67 -14.55
C LEU A 128 -16.48 5.69 -15.25
N LYS A 129 -15.99 6.91 -15.53
CA LYS A 129 -16.72 7.92 -16.31
C LYS A 129 -16.97 7.44 -17.73
N ARG A 130 -15.93 6.94 -18.41
CA ARG A 130 -16.04 6.40 -19.78
C ARG A 130 -17.04 5.24 -19.88
N LEU A 131 -17.08 4.39 -18.85
CA LEU A 131 -18.01 3.26 -18.78
C LEU A 131 -19.43 3.63 -18.33
N GLY A 132 -19.70 4.89 -17.98
CA GLY A 132 -20.98 5.31 -17.40
C GLY A 132 -21.27 4.68 -16.03
N LYS A 133 -20.23 4.24 -15.31
CA LYS A 133 -20.29 3.58 -13.99
C LYS A 133 -19.84 4.48 -12.85
N TYR A 134 -19.51 5.74 -13.13
CA TYR A 134 -19.12 6.70 -12.10
C TYR A 134 -20.27 6.90 -11.09
N PRO A 135 -20.01 6.84 -9.77
CA PRO A 135 -21.06 6.94 -8.77
C PRO A 135 -21.75 8.31 -8.80
N LYS A 136 -23.09 8.31 -8.96
CA LYS A 136 -23.91 9.54 -8.97
C LYS A 136 -23.93 10.25 -7.61
N LYS A 137 -23.81 9.47 -6.53
CA LYS A 137 -23.70 9.96 -5.16
C LYS A 137 -22.40 9.40 -4.58
N PRO A 138 -21.51 10.23 -4.02
CA PRO A 138 -20.29 9.73 -3.41
C PRO A 138 -20.64 8.83 -2.22
N PRO A 139 -19.86 7.78 -1.98
CA PRO A 139 -20.01 6.95 -0.78
C PRO A 139 -19.72 7.75 0.49
N VAL A 140 -20.15 7.21 1.63
CA VAL A 140 -19.82 7.80 2.93
C VAL A 140 -18.30 7.74 3.11
N TYR A 141 -17.70 8.89 3.41
CA TYR A 141 -16.28 9.01 3.69
C TYR A 141 -16.05 9.17 5.18
N PHE A 142 -15.21 8.30 5.75
CA PHE A 142 -14.77 8.34 7.15
C PHE A 142 -13.41 9.05 7.22
N PRO A 143 -13.28 10.19 7.91
CA PRO A 143 -12.01 10.89 8.01
C PRO A 143 -10.91 10.06 8.67
N THR A 144 -9.70 10.13 8.10
CA THR A 144 -8.47 9.48 8.57
C THR A 144 -7.40 10.52 8.91
#